data_AF-A0A6P0XXA0-F1
#
_entry.id   AF-A0A6P0XXA0-F1
#
_cell.length_a   1.000
_cell.length_b   1.000
_cell.length_c   1.000
_cell.angle_alpha   90.00
_cell.angle_beta   90.00
_cell.angle_gamma   90.00
#
_symmetry.space_group_name_H-M   'P 1'
#
loop_
_entity.id
_entity.type
_entity.pdbx_description
1 polymer ?
#
loop_
_entity_poly.entity_id
_entity_poly.type
_entity_poly.pdbx_seq_one_letter_code
_entity_poly.pdbx_strand_id
1 'polypeptide(L)'
;FQEIGELDTAIIEFQLAIELNPNSPLPYKKLGEILENKKKLDPARHYYQKAIEIQPDAWNIHHKLNQILLKQGKLKEAITACKVAIKLNQKLSWPYQLIGDIYQQNQEWDEAILAYSNALKLATNKDMLHKKLGDILQKKGLIEEAIASYKKAIEINPNSC
;
A
#
# COMPACT_ATOMS: atom_id res chain seq x y z
N PHE A 1 13.48 -13.80 -21.12
CA PHE A 1 14.50 -13.01 -21.84
C PHE A 1 13.90 -11.80 -22.56
N GLN A 2 12.76 -11.94 -23.24
CA GLN A 2 12.09 -10.83 -23.93
C GLN A 2 11.64 -9.69 -22.99
N GLU A 3 11.05 -10.01 -21.85
CA GLU A 3 10.59 -9.01 -20.84
C GLU A 3 11.72 -8.13 -20.28
N ILE A 4 12.95 -8.66 -20.14
CA ILE A 4 14.09 -7.87 -19.63
C ILE A 4 14.53 -6.82 -20.66
N GLY A 5 14.57 -7.17 -21.95
CA GLY A 5 14.93 -6.26 -23.03
C GLY A 5 13.87 -5.18 -23.30
N GLU A 6 12.59 -5.53 -23.14
CA GLU A 6 11.48 -4.56 -23.21
C GLU A 6 11.55 -3.55 -22.06
N LEU A 7 11.88 -4.01 -20.84
CA LEU A 7 12.03 -3.12 -19.68
C LEU A 7 13.25 -2.18 -19.78
N ASP A 8 14.34 -2.60 -20.43
CA ASP A 8 15.50 -1.72 -20.65
C ASP A 8 15.20 -0.65 -21.71
N THR A 9 14.47 -1.01 -22.77
CA THR A 9 14.01 -0.05 -23.78
C THR A 9 13.05 0.98 -23.19
N ALA A 10 12.09 0.53 -22.38
CA ALA A 10 11.15 1.42 -21.70
C ALA A 10 11.83 2.44 -20.76
N ILE A 11 12.95 2.06 -20.11
CA ILE A 11 13.72 3.01 -19.28
C ILE A 11 14.25 4.17 -20.13
N ILE A 12 14.82 3.88 -21.30
CA ILE A 12 15.37 4.91 -22.20
C ILE A 12 14.26 5.84 -22.67
N GLU A 13 13.10 5.30 -23.06
CA GLU A 13 11.95 6.10 -23.50
C GLU A 13 11.44 7.03 -22.39
N PHE A 14 11.32 6.54 -21.16
CA PHE A 14 10.87 7.38 -20.05
C PHE A 14 11.93 8.39 -19.60
N GLN A 15 13.22 8.10 -19.75
CA GLN A 15 14.29 9.09 -19.53
C GLN A 15 14.20 10.22 -20.55
N LEU A 16 14.03 9.90 -21.84
CA LEU A 16 13.82 10.92 -22.87
C LEU A 16 12.53 11.72 -22.61
N ALA A 17 11.46 11.07 -22.16
CA ALA A 17 10.23 11.77 -21.79
C ALA A 17 10.43 12.77 -20.64
N ILE A 18 11.32 12.47 -19.69
CA ILE A 18 11.72 13.39 -18.61
C ILE A 18 12.50 14.57 -19.18
N GLU A 19 13.43 14.34 -20.10
CA GLU A 19 14.21 15.43 -20.74
C GLU A 19 13.31 16.37 -21.53
N LEU A 20 12.32 15.83 -22.23
CA LEU A 20 11.35 16.60 -23.02
C LEU A 20 10.32 17.34 -22.14
N ASN A 21 9.91 16.74 -21.02
CA ASN A 21 8.96 17.34 -20.09
C ASN A 21 9.22 16.93 -18.63
N PRO A 22 10.09 17.65 -17.91
CA PRO A 22 10.46 17.30 -16.53
C PRO A 22 9.34 17.54 -15.51
N ASN A 23 8.27 18.25 -15.89
CA ASN A 23 7.14 18.55 -15.00
C ASN A 23 5.99 17.55 -15.14
N SER A 24 6.19 16.45 -15.88
CA SER A 24 5.23 15.36 -15.94
C SER A 24 5.56 14.30 -14.88
N PRO A 25 4.63 13.96 -13.96
CA PRO A 25 4.90 12.93 -12.93
C PRO A 25 4.89 11.51 -13.49
N LEU A 26 4.28 11.29 -14.66
CA LEU A 26 4.03 9.96 -15.22
C LEU A 26 5.33 9.20 -15.59
N PRO A 27 6.30 9.79 -16.31
CA PRO A 27 7.57 9.13 -16.61
C PRO A 27 8.33 8.71 -15.34
N TYR A 28 8.39 9.57 -14.33
CA TYR A 28 9.02 9.25 -13.04
C TYR A 28 8.30 8.07 -12.35
N LYS A 29 6.97 8.10 -12.27
CA LYS A 29 6.20 6.97 -11.74
C LYS A 29 6.52 5.67 -12.49
N LYS A 30 6.58 5.70 -13.82
CA LYS A 30 6.84 4.52 -14.65
C LYS A 30 8.24 3.96 -14.48
N LEU A 31 9.27 4.82 -14.38
CA LEU A 31 10.62 4.40 -14.01
C LEU A 31 10.65 3.76 -12.63
N GLY A 32 9.92 4.32 -11.66
CA GLY A 32 9.74 3.74 -10.33
C GLY A 32 9.17 2.31 -10.39
N GLU A 33 8.11 2.09 -11.17
CA GLU A 33 7.47 0.78 -11.37
C GLU A 33 8.42 -0.24 -12.00
N ILE A 34 9.18 0.16 -13.03
CA ILE A 34 10.16 -0.71 -13.70
C ILE A 34 11.29 -1.11 -12.74
N LEU A 35 11.81 -0.15 -11.97
CA LEU A 35 12.90 -0.39 -11.02
C LEU A 35 12.43 -1.25 -9.84
N GLU A 36 11.20 -1.06 -9.39
CA GLU A 36 10.55 -1.92 -8.40
C GLU A 36 10.47 -3.37 -8.90
N ASN A 37 10.03 -3.60 -10.14
CA ASN A 37 9.99 -4.93 -10.74
C ASN A 37 11.37 -5.58 -10.85
N LYS A 38 12.41 -4.77 -11.08
CA LYS A 38 13.83 -5.19 -11.04
C LYS A 38 14.38 -5.33 -9.61
N LYS A 39 13.54 -5.20 -8.57
CA LYS A 39 13.90 -5.24 -7.14
C LYS A 39 14.92 -4.16 -6.71
N LYS A 40 15.11 -3.12 -7.52
CA LYS A 40 15.97 -1.96 -7.21
C LYS A 40 15.18 -0.95 -6.39
N LEU A 41 14.99 -1.24 -5.11
CA LEU A 41 14.08 -0.49 -4.23
C LEU A 41 14.49 0.97 -4.00
N ASP A 42 15.78 1.25 -3.78
CA ASP A 42 16.24 2.63 -3.55
C ASP A 42 16.09 3.52 -4.80
N PRO A 43 16.50 3.07 -6.00
CA PRO A 43 16.19 3.80 -7.24
C PRO A 43 14.69 3.98 -7.46
N ALA A 44 13.88 2.93 -7.24
CA ALA A 44 12.43 3.04 -7.38
C ALA A 44 11.84 4.11 -6.45
N ARG A 45 12.28 4.12 -5.19
CA ARG A 45 11.90 5.12 -4.19
C ARG A 45 12.21 6.54 -4.67
N HIS A 46 13.41 6.77 -5.20
CA HIS A 46 13.84 8.09 -5.70
C HIS A 46 12.89 8.60 -6.79
N TYR A 47 12.57 7.76 -7.78
CA TYR A 47 11.67 8.14 -8.86
C TYR A 47 10.23 8.38 -8.39
N TYR A 48 9.72 7.58 -7.45
CA TYR A 48 8.40 7.87 -6.85
C TYR A 48 8.39 9.18 -6.06
N GLN A 49 9.47 9.52 -5.35
CA GLN A 49 9.60 10.80 -4.65
C GLN A 49 9.59 11.98 -5.63
N LYS A 50 10.33 11.88 -6.74
CA LYS A 50 10.29 12.90 -7.82
C LYS A 50 8.88 13.08 -8.39
N ALA A 51 8.17 11.98 -8.61
CA ALA A 51 6.79 12.05 -9.09
C ALA A 51 5.85 12.73 -8.07
N ILE A 52 6.07 12.53 -6.77
CA ILE A 52 5.32 13.19 -5.68
C ILE A 52 5.69 14.67 -5.55
N GLU A 53 6.96 15.05 -5.75
CA GLU A 53 7.38 16.46 -5.77
C GLU A 53 6.64 17.24 -6.85
N ILE A 54 6.42 16.62 -8.02
CA ILE A 54 5.68 17.21 -9.15
C ILE A 54 4.17 17.21 -8.90
N GLN A 55 3.63 16.10 -8.40
CA GLN A 55 2.20 15.95 -8.12
C GLN A 55 1.94 15.45 -6.69
N PRO A 56 1.89 16.36 -5.70
CA PRO A 56 1.78 15.99 -4.28
C PRO A 56 0.47 15.31 -3.89
N ASP A 57 -0.61 15.51 -4.66
CA ASP A 57 -1.95 14.99 -4.37
C ASP A 57 -2.24 13.61 -4.99
N ALA A 58 -1.27 13.04 -5.72
CA ALA A 58 -1.41 11.76 -6.41
C ALA A 58 -1.35 10.56 -5.43
N TRP A 59 -2.51 10.22 -4.84
CA TRP A 59 -2.62 9.12 -3.87
C TRP A 59 -2.09 7.78 -4.38
N ASN A 60 -2.17 7.51 -5.68
CA ASN A 60 -1.69 6.28 -6.30
C ASN A 60 -0.15 6.19 -6.29
N ILE A 61 0.55 7.32 -6.34
CA ILE A 61 2.01 7.39 -6.22
C ILE A 61 2.43 7.25 -4.76
N HIS A 62 1.69 7.89 -3.83
CA HIS A 62 1.88 7.67 -2.39
C HIS A 62 1.69 6.21 -1.97
N HIS A 63 0.75 5.50 -2.59
CA HIS A 63 0.57 4.07 -2.39
C HIS A 63 1.79 3.26 -2.85
N LYS A 64 2.34 3.56 -4.04
CA LYS A 64 3.56 2.92 -4.54
C LYS A 64 4.78 3.18 -3.64
N LEU A 65 4.97 4.43 -3.21
CA LEU A 65 6.04 4.78 -2.29
C LEU A 65 5.89 4.01 -0.95
N ASN A 66 4.67 3.88 -0.42
CA ASN A 66 4.41 3.08 0.78
C ASN A 66 4.83 1.60 0.61
N GLN A 67 4.47 0.98 -0.52
CA GLN A 67 4.86 -0.39 -0.81
C GLN A 67 6.39 -0.56 -0.81
N ILE A 68 7.13 0.40 -1.37
CA ILE A 68 8.59 0.41 -1.31
C ILE A 68 9.10 0.54 0.13
N LEU A 69 8.56 1.48 0.91
CA LEU A 69 8.97 1.67 2.31
C LEU A 69 8.75 0.40 3.15
N LEU A 70 7.63 -0.29 2.94
CA LEU A 70 7.35 -1.58 3.59
C LEU A 70 8.35 -2.66 3.19
N LYS A 71 8.64 -2.81 1.89
CA LYS A 71 9.67 -3.75 1.39
C LYS A 71 11.06 -3.44 1.96
N GLN A 72 11.33 -2.19 2.32
CA GLN A 72 12.58 -1.75 2.96
C GLN A 72 12.56 -1.84 4.49
N GLY A 73 11.46 -2.27 5.11
CA GLY A 73 11.30 -2.30 6.58
C GLY A 73 11.15 -0.92 7.23
N LYS A 74 10.90 0.14 6.45
CA LYS A 74 10.78 1.52 6.92
C LYS A 74 9.37 1.82 7.41
N LEU A 75 8.94 1.07 8.43
CA LEU A 75 7.55 1.06 8.92
C LEU A 75 7.06 2.43 9.41
N LYS A 76 7.90 3.19 10.13
CA LYS A 76 7.56 4.54 10.62
C LYS A 76 7.32 5.54 9.48
N GLU A 77 8.15 5.46 8.44
CA GLU A 77 8.00 6.31 7.25
C GLU A 77 6.74 5.93 6.47
N ALA A 78 6.43 4.63 6.36
CA ALA A 78 5.20 4.15 5.73
C ALA A 78 3.95 4.65 6.47
N ILE A 79 3.89 4.55 7.81
CA ILE A 79 2.79 5.11 8.60
C ILE A 79 2.63 6.61 8.34
N THR A 80 3.74 7.35 8.29
CA THR A 80 3.71 8.80 8.02
C THR A 80 3.13 9.10 6.65
N ALA A 81 3.55 8.37 5.62
CA ALA A 81 3.03 8.50 4.27
C ALA A 81 1.54 8.11 4.18
N CYS A 82 1.11 7.07 4.89
CA CYS A 82 -0.31 6.69 5.00
C CYS A 82 -1.15 7.81 5.63
N LYS A 83 -0.65 8.46 6.69
CA LYS A 83 -1.33 9.62 7.31
C LYS A 83 -1.48 10.79 6.34
N VAL A 84 -0.49 11.03 5.47
CA VAL A 84 -0.60 12.03 4.39
C VAL A 84 -1.67 11.62 3.38
N ALA A 85 -1.67 10.36 2.93
CA ALA A 85 -2.68 9.87 1.99
C ALA A 85 -4.12 9.99 2.54
N ILE A 86 -4.33 9.72 3.83
CA ILE A 86 -5.62 9.91 4.51
C ILE A 86 -6.05 11.39 4.49
N LYS A 87 -5.11 12.31 4.76
CA LYS A 87 -5.39 13.75 4.71
C LYS A 87 -5.77 14.22 3.31
N LEU A 88 -5.09 13.70 2.29
CA LEU A 88 -5.36 14.04 0.88
C LEU A 88 -6.70 13.47 0.41
N ASN A 89 -7.05 12.25 0.81
CA ASN A 89 -8.32 11.64 0.45
C ASN A 89 -8.83 10.69 1.56
N GLN A 90 -9.84 11.16 2.29
CA GLN A 90 -10.45 10.43 3.41
C GLN A 90 -11.28 9.21 2.98
N LYS A 91 -11.54 9.02 1.68
CA LYS A 91 -12.30 7.88 1.15
C LYS A 91 -11.42 6.68 0.81
N LEU A 92 -10.11 6.76 1.04
CA LEU A 92 -9.18 5.66 0.77
C LEU A 92 -9.17 4.65 1.93
N SER A 93 -9.49 3.39 1.65
CA SER A 93 -9.39 2.31 2.63
C SER A 93 -7.96 1.79 2.82
N TRP A 94 -7.16 1.77 1.75
CA TRP A 94 -5.82 1.16 1.74
C TRP A 94 -4.84 1.74 2.77
N PRO A 95 -4.81 3.05 3.10
CA PRO A 95 -3.86 3.56 4.10
C PRO A 95 -4.16 3.01 5.49
N TYR A 96 -5.45 2.88 5.84
CA TYR A 96 -5.88 2.27 7.09
C TYR A 96 -5.54 0.78 7.14
N GLN A 97 -5.72 0.07 6.02
CA GLN A 97 -5.32 -1.33 5.93
C GLN A 97 -3.81 -1.49 6.16
N LEU A 98 -2.96 -0.69 5.50
CA LEU A 98 -1.51 -0.77 5.67
C LEU A 98 -1.07 -0.40 7.09
N ILE A 99 -1.68 0.62 7.70
CA ILE A 99 -1.44 0.94 9.11
C ILE A 99 -1.79 -0.27 10.00
N GLY A 100 -2.92 -0.94 9.73
CA GLY A 100 -3.31 -2.17 10.42
C GLY A 100 -2.31 -3.31 10.22
N ASP A 101 -1.82 -3.52 9.00
CA ASP A 101 -0.79 -4.53 8.68
C ASP A 101 0.50 -4.28 9.47
N ILE A 102 0.94 -3.02 9.55
CA ILE A 102 2.15 -2.63 10.28
C ILE A 102 1.98 -2.86 11.78
N TYR A 103 0.87 -2.42 12.38
CA TYR A 103 0.60 -2.64 13.80
C TYR A 103 0.44 -4.12 14.14
N GLN A 104 -0.21 -4.89 13.27
CA GLN A 104 -0.32 -6.33 13.40
C GLN A 104 1.05 -7.01 13.40
N GLN A 105 1.96 -6.61 12.50
CA GLN A 105 3.33 -7.13 12.46
C GLN A 105 4.09 -6.83 13.76
N ASN A 106 3.84 -5.67 14.36
CA ASN A 106 4.43 -5.26 15.64
C ASN A 106 3.72 -5.83 16.87
N GLN A 107 2.63 -6.60 16.69
CA GLN A 107 1.79 -7.11 17.78
C GLN A 107 1.08 -6.01 18.60
N GLU A 108 0.94 -4.82 18.01
CA GLU A 108 0.16 -3.69 18.54
C GLU A 108 -1.32 -3.92 18.19
N TRP A 109 -1.95 -4.88 18.89
CA TRP A 109 -3.23 -5.45 18.48
C TRP A 109 -4.40 -4.45 18.50
N ASP A 110 -4.42 -3.54 19.48
CA ASP A 110 -5.50 -2.55 19.62
C ASP A 110 -5.47 -1.51 18.50
N GLU A 111 -4.28 -1.02 18.18
CA GLU A 111 -4.03 -0.11 17.08
C GLU A 111 -4.36 -0.77 15.74
N ALA A 112 -4.00 -2.05 15.57
CA ALA A 112 -4.33 -2.82 14.38
C ALA A 112 -5.85 -2.98 14.21
N ILE A 113 -6.58 -3.34 15.28
CA ILE A 113 -8.05 -3.43 15.28
C ILE A 113 -8.67 -2.09 14.88
N LEU A 114 -8.21 -0.99 15.47
CA LEU A 114 -8.74 0.35 15.16
C LEU A 114 -8.50 0.72 13.69
N ALA A 115 -7.31 0.42 13.17
CA ALA A 115 -6.95 0.69 11.79
C ALA A 115 -7.81 -0.13 10.81
N TYR A 116 -7.93 -1.45 11.00
CA TYR A 116 -8.77 -2.28 10.15
C TYR A 116 -10.26 -1.95 10.26
N SER A 117 -10.74 -1.57 11.44
CA SER A 117 -12.12 -1.09 11.64
C SER A 117 -12.40 0.18 10.83
N ASN A 118 -11.43 1.09 10.72
CA ASN A 118 -11.56 2.26 9.86
C ASN A 118 -11.48 1.89 8.37
N ALA A 119 -10.60 0.95 7.99
CA ALA A 119 -10.54 0.44 6.62
C ALA A 119 -11.89 -0.17 6.18
N LEU A 120 -12.55 -0.94 7.05
CA LEU A 120 -13.84 -1.58 6.79
C LEU A 120 -14.98 -0.60 6.48
N LYS A 121 -14.93 0.62 7.01
CA LYS A 121 -15.93 1.66 6.72
C LYS A 121 -15.87 2.12 5.26
N LEU A 122 -14.71 1.99 4.63
CA LEU A 122 -14.41 2.55 3.31
C LEU A 122 -14.20 1.47 2.23
N ALA A 123 -13.80 0.26 2.63
CA ALA A 123 -13.39 -0.80 1.72
C ALA A 123 -14.56 -1.45 0.98
N THR A 124 -14.30 -1.87 -0.26
CA THR A 124 -15.15 -2.78 -1.03
C THR A 124 -14.81 -4.25 -0.75
N ASN A 125 -13.55 -4.56 -0.44
CA ASN A 125 -13.02 -5.89 -0.08
C ASN A 125 -13.11 -6.16 1.44
N LYS A 126 -14.33 -6.12 1.97
CA LYS A 126 -14.58 -6.23 3.41
C LYS A 126 -14.32 -7.62 3.99
N ASP A 127 -14.43 -8.67 3.18
CA ASP A 127 -14.17 -10.06 3.56
C ASP A 127 -12.74 -10.25 4.07
N MET A 128 -11.75 -9.79 3.30
CA MET A 128 -10.34 -9.87 3.69
C MET A 128 -10.05 -9.11 4.99
N LEU A 129 -10.66 -7.94 5.18
CA LEU A 129 -10.48 -7.14 6.40
C LEU A 129 -11.14 -7.79 7.62
N HIS A 130 -12.29 -8.44 7.44
CA HIS A 130 -12.92 -9.23 8.49
C HIS A 130 -12.07 -10.45 8.89
N LYS A 131 -11.43 -11.13 7.94
CA LYS A 131 -10.46 -12.20 8.22
C LYS A 131 -9.29 -11.68 9.07
N LYS A 132 -8.68 -10.56 8.67
CA LYS A 132 -7.58 -9.92 9.42
C LYS A 132 -7.97 -9.52 10.83
N LEU A 133 -9.17 -8.98 11.03
CA LEU A 133 -9.71 -8.72 12.37
C LEU A 133 -9.88 -10.00 13.18
N GLY A 134 -10.44 -11.06 12.58
CA GLY A 134 -10.56 -12.37 13.22
C GLY A 134 -9.22 -12.89 13.72
N ASP A 135 -8.17 -12.81 12.88
CA ASP A 135 -6.82 -13.24 13.24
C ASP A 135 -6.27 -12.48 14.45
N ILE A 136 -6.45 -11.15 14.48
CA ILE A 136 -5.98 -10.33 15.60
C ILE A 136 -6.78 -10.60 16.87
N LEU A 137 -8.10 -10.68 16.78
CA LEU A 137 -8.98 -10.94 17.92
C LEU A 137 -8.67 -12.31 18.54
N GLN A 138 -8.41 -13.32 17.72
CA GLN A 138 -7.93 -14.62 18.16
C GLN A 138 -6.60 -14.50 18.92
N LYS A 139 -5.62 -13.74 18.38
CA LYS A 139 -4.33 -13.52 19.06
C LYS A 139 -4.48 -12.78 20.39
N LYS A 140 -5.48 -11.92 20.55
CA LYS A 140 -5.84 -11.27 21.82
C LYS A 140 -6.61 -12.18 22.79
N GLY A 141 -7.03 -13.37 22.38
CA GLY A 141 -7.88 -14.25 23.18
C GLY A 141 -9.38 -13.89 23.18
N LEU A 142 -9.80 -12.96 22.32
CA LEU A 142 -11.20 -12.54 22.14
C LEU A 142 -11.87 -13.48 21.12
N ILE A 143 -12.07 -14.73 21.56
CA ILE A 143 -12.45 -15.84 20.67
C ILE A 143 -13.85 -15.63 20.05
N GLU A 144 -14.79 -15.10 20.82
CA GLU A 144 -16.18 -14.90 20.37
C GLU A 144 -16.26 -13.84 19.27
N GLU A 145 -15.55 -12.72 19.45
CA GLU A 145 -15.43 -11.65 18.46
C GLU A 145 -14.63 -12.10 17.23
N ALA A 146 -13.63 -12.97 17.41
CA ALA A 146 -12.89 -13.56 16.31
C ALA A 146 -13.81 -14.42 15.44
N ILE A 147 -14.61 -15.31 16.05
CA ILE A 147 -15.60 -16.13 15.35
C ILE A 147 -16.61 -15.25 14.60
N ALA A 148 -17.12 -14.20 15.25
CA ALA A 148 -18.05 -13.27 14.60
C ALA A 148 -17.41 -12.59 13.38
N SER A 149 -16.13 -12.22 13.46
CA SER A 149 -15.39 -11.62 12.36
C SER A 149 -15.17 -12.60 11.20
N TYR A 150 -14.77 -13.85 11.49
CA TYR A 150 -14.63 -14.87 10.45
C TYR A 150 -15.95 -15.22 9.77
N LYS A 151 -17.05 -15.30 10.53
CA LYS A 151 -18.40 -15.51 9.95
C LYS A 151 -18.75 -14.43 8.95
N LYS A 152 -18.55 -13.15 9.29
CA LYS A 152 -18.76 -12.03 8.36
C LYS A 152 -17.89 -12.13 7.10
N ALA A 153 -16.64 -12.57 7.23
CA ALA A 153 -15.77 -12.77 6.07
C ALA A 153 -16.35 -13.83 5.10
N ILE A 154 -16.81 -14.96 5.64
CA ILE A 154 -17.41 -16.08 4.88
C ILE A 154 -18.76 -15.69 4.27
N GLU A 155 -19.59 -14.93 5.00
CA GLU A 155 -20.88 -14.41 4.50
C GLU A 155 -20.69 -13.51 3.27
N ILE A 156 -19.64 -12.67 3.28
CA ILE A 156 -19.33 -11.78 2.15
C ILE A 156 -18.70 -12.57 0.99
N ASN A 157 -17.79 -13.49 1.30
CA ASN A 157 -17.11 -14.32 0.32
C ASN A 157 -16.88 -15.73 0.88
N PRO A 158 -17.62 -16.75 0.42
CA PRO A 158 -17.52 -18.11 0.93
C PRO A 158 -16.13 -18.75 0.79
N ASN A 159 -15.26 -18.22 -0.07
CA ASN A 159 -13.89 -18.71 -0.25
C ASN A 159 -12.88 -18.05 0.72
N SER A 160 -13.33 -17.21 1.65
CA SER A 160 -12.45 -16.46 2.54
C SER A 160 -11.97 -17.22 3.79
N CYS A 161 -12.27 -18.53 3.88
CA CYS A 161 -11.68 -19.45 4.87
C CYS A 161 -10.17 -19.60 4.68
#